data_AF-A0A4V6DTL5-F1
#
_entry.id   AF-A0A4V6DTL5-F1
#
_cell.length_a   1.000
_cell.length_b   1.000
_cell.length_c   1.000
_cell.angle_alpha   90.00
_cell.angle_beta   90.00
_cell.angle_gamma   90.00
#
_symmetry.space_group_name_H-M   'P 1'
#
loop_
_entity.id
_entity.type
_entity.pdbx_description
1 polymer ?
#
loop_
_entity_poly.entity_id
_entity_poly.type
_entity_poly.pdbx_seq_one_letter_code
_entity_poly.pdbx_strand_id
1 'polypeptide(L)'
;MPPSPQVRPHYPPPRDPSRTLPLEPPHLHNLITTLSLRPHIEGGYFVETDRSPLRIPNPFAGPSAPAADPTASGTHALQLDLEASASSTSQGAAPDTTEPTTGGNALRHAYAKDQDTRSASTSILYLLTPANPQGHFHRNKARAVHSLVWGRGRYVVVHPGGEVETLVVGRDVSGGERVQWVVEGGCWKGSFLLPSSGSGEGEEGGLLVSETVVPGFEYEDHEFLDKERAGGVLGVREGELGFLVREG
;
A
#
# COMPACT_ATOMS: atom_id res chain seq x y z
N MET A 1 28.17 16.44 6.34
CA MET A 1 26.84 15.80 6.44
C MET A 1 27.04 14.34 6.80
N PRO A 2 26.26 13.77 7.73
CA PRO A 2 26.23 12.32 7.89
C PRO A 2 25.80 11.67 6.55
N PRO A 3 26.29 10.46 6.21
CA PRO A 3 25.85 9.76 5.02
C PRO A 3 24.33 9.58 5.07
N SER A 4 23.64 9.95 3.98
CA SER A 4 22.21 9.68 3.84
C SER A 4 21.98 8.18 4.04
N PRO A 5 21.07 7.76 4.94
CA PRO A 5 20.79 6.34 5.14
C PRO A 5 20.39 5.75 3.78
N GLN A 6 21.12 4.74 3.31
CA GLN A 6 21.04 4.19 1.95
C GLN A 6 19.59 4.07 1.45
N VAL A 7 19.23 4.86 0.42
CA VAL A 7 17.85 5.00 -0.10
C VAL A 7 17.58 4.07 -1.29
N ARG A 8 18.45 3.08 -1.52
CA ARG A 8 18.31 2.13 -2.65
C ARG A 8 18.15 0.69 -2.14
N PRO A 9 17.44 -0.18 -2.87
CA PRO A 9 17.27 -1.57 -2.50
C PRO A 9 18.63 -2.27 -2.41
N HIS A 10 18.80 -3.11 -1.40
CA HIS A 10 19.99 -3.95 -1.24
C HIS A 10 19.92 -5.23 -2.10
N TYR A 11 18.72 -5.60 -2.55
CA TYR A 11 18.49 -6.82 -3.32
C TYR A 11 18.64 -6.53 -4.82
N PRO A 12 19.75 -6.93 -5.48
CA PRO A 12 19.77 -6.95 -6.94
C PRO A 12 18.71 -7.96 -7.39
N PRO A 13 17.95 -7.68 -8.47
CA PRO A 13 17.02 -8.67 -8.99
C PRO A 13 17.81 -9.93 -9.38
N PRO A 14 17.47 -11.13 -8.86
CA PRO A 14 18.05 -12.37 -9.36
C PRO A 14 17.72 -12.49 -10.85
N ARG A 15 18.74 -12.49 -11.71
CA ARG A 15 18.56 -12.70 -13.15
C ARG A 15 18.88 -14.15 -13.48
N ASP A 16 17.85 -14.94 -13.70
CA ASP A 16 17.97 -16.15 -14.51
C ASP A 16 17.56 -15.78 -15.94
N PRO A 17 18.48 -15.80 -16.92
CA PRO A 17 18.16 -15.45 -18.31
C PRO A 17 17.15 -16.41 -18.98
N SER A 18 16.84 -17.54 -18.36
CA SER A 18 15.84 -18.51 -18.82
C SER A 18 14.45 -18.33 -18.18
N ARG A 19 14.31 -17.45 -17.18
CA ARG A 19 13.06 -17.20 -16.46
C ARG A 19 12.70 -15.71 -16.44
N THR A 20 11.42 -15.40 -16.64
CA THR A 20 10.93 -14.02 -16.70
C THR A 20 10.73 -13.36 -15.32
N LEU A 21 10.72 -14.14 -14.23
CA LEU A 21 10.61 -13.63 -12.85
C LEU A 21 11.61 -14.33 -11.92
N PRO A 22 12.18 -13.62 -10.92
CA PRO A 22 13.07 -14.25 -9.96
C PRO A 22 12.31 -15.24 -9.07
N LEU A 23 12.97 -16.34 -8.67
CA LEU A 23 12.35 -17.37 -7.83
C LEU A 23 12.25 -16.88 -6.38
N GLU A 24 11.04 -16.95 -5.82
CA GLU A 24 10.82 -16.66 -4.40
C GLU A 24 11.45 -17.74 -3.49
N PRO A 25 12.02 -17.35 -2.33
CA PRO A 25 12.39 -18.30 -1.28
C PRO A 25 11.21 -19.22 -0.91
N PRO A 26 11.42 -20.52 -0.60
CA PRO A 26 10.32 -21.46 -0.36
C PRO A 26 9.30 -21.02 0.70
N HIS A 27 9.75 -20.36 1.77
CA HIS A 27 8.84 -19.86 2.82
C HIS A 27 7.98 -18.69 2.32
N LEU A 28 8.53 -17.78 1.52
CA LEU A 28 7.77 -16.68 0.91
C LEU A 28 6.81 -17.19 -0.16
N HIS A 29 7.22 -18.20 -0.95
CA HIS A 29 6.32 -18.87 -1.89
C HIS A 29 5.13 -19.51 -1.18
N ASN A 30 5.37 -20.25 -0.08
CA ASN A 30 4.30 -20.85 0.73
C ASN A 30 3.37 -19.78 1.31
N LEU A 31 3.92 -18.66 1.80
CA LEU A 31 3.12 -17.55 2.30
C LEU A 31 2.24 -16.93 1.21
N ILE A 32 2.79 -16.67 0.02
CA ILE A 32 2.06 -16.15 -1.14
C ILE A 32 0.88 -17.07 -1.48
N THR A 33 1.11 -18.38 -1.52
CA THR A 33 0.05 -19.37 -1.77
C THR A 33 -0.98 -19.40 -0.64
N THR A 34 -0.54 -19.48 0.62
CA THR A 34 -1.42 -19.59 1.80
C THR A 34 -2.35 -18.39 1.92
N LEU A 35 -1.82 -17.19 1.72
CA LEU A 35 -2.59 -15.94 1.80
C LEU A 35 -3.29 -15.58 0.48
N SER A 36 -3.16 -16.43 -0.56
CA SER A 36 -3.73 -16.18 -1.90
C SER A 36 -3.30 -14.82 -2.48
N LEU A 37 -2.05 -14.41 -2.21
CA LEU A 37 -1.51 -13.16 -2.73
C LEU A 37 -1.27 -13.28 -4.23
N ARG A 38 -1.52 -12.19 -4.95
CA ARG A 38 -1.28 -12.06 -6.39
C ARG A 38 -0.37 -10.87 -6.68
N PRO A 39 0.32 -10.82 -7.84
CA PRO A 39 1.13 -9.66 -8.21
C PRO A 39 0.32 -8.34 -8.12
N HIS A 40 0.92 -7.32 -7.51
CA HIS A 40 0.31 -5.99 -7.41
C HIS A 40 0.72 -5.09 -8.57
N ILE A 41 -0.16 -4.16 -8.99
CA ILE A 41 0.12 -3.24 -10.09
C ILE A 41 1.27 -2.26 -9.77
N GLU A 42 1.58 -2.07 -8.50
CA GLU A 42 2.68 -1.22 -8.03
C GLU A 42 3.99 -2.01 -7.85
N GLY A 43 3.99 -3.34 -8.02
CA GLY A 43 5.08 -4.22 -7.62
C GLY A 43 4.82 -4.88 -6.25
N GLY A 44 5.48 -6.00 -5.98
CA GLY A 44 5.16 -6.87 -4.85
C GLY A 44 3.89 -7.71 -5.09
N TYR A 45 3.30 -8.21 -4.01
CA TYR A 45 2.09 -9.02 -4.03
C TYR A 45 1.02 -8.44 -3.10
N PHE A 46 -0.25 -8.70 -3.38
CA PHE A 46 -1.36 -8.26 -2.53
C PHE A 46 -2.56 -9.19 -2.58
N VAL A 47 -3.48 -9.01 -1.63
CA VAL A 47 -4.86 -9.51 -1.68
C VAL A 47 -5.78 -8.53 -0.96
N GLU A 48 -6.97 -8.26 -1.50
CA GLU A 48 -8.02 -7.54 -0.77
C GLU A 48 -8.67 -8.51 0.21
N THR A 49 -8.59 -8.18 1.50
CA THR A 49 -9.10 -9.02 2.59
C THR A 49 -10.46 -8.58 3.10
N ASP A 50 -10.79 -7.29 2.94
CA ASP A 50 -12.06 -6.72 3.35
C ASP A 50 -12.47 -5.56 2.45
N ARG A 51 -13.77 -5.48 2.18
CA ARG A 51 -14.43 -4.31 1.60
C ARG A 51 -15.71 -4.07 2.36
N SER A 52 -15.79 -2.93 3.03
CA SER A 52 -16.96 -2.58 3.82
C SER A 52 -18.23 -2.62 2.96
N PRO A 53 -19.28 -3.33 3.40
CA PRO A 53 -20.59 -3.31 2.73
C PRO A 53 -21.30 -1.97 2.94
N LEU A 54 -20.94 -1.21 3.97
CA LEU A 54 -21.42 0.17 4.16
C LEU A 54 -20.88 1.04 3.03
N ARG A 55 -21.79 1.68 2.29
CA ARG A 55 -21.50 2.70 1.29
C ARG A 55 -21.67 4.09 1.89
N ILE A 56 -20.74 4.99 1.61
CA ILE A 56 -20.75 6.39 2.04
C ILE A 56 -20.70 7.32 0.81
N PRO A 57 -21.20 8.57 0.91
CA PRO A 57 -21.05 9.54 -0.17
C PRO A 57 -19.59 9.67 -0.61
N ASN A 58 -19.33 9.71 -1.90
CA ASN A 58 -18.00 9.87 -2.46
C ASN A 58 -17.50 11.30 -2.19
N PRO A 59 -16.50 11.51 -1.32
CA PRO A 59 -15.99 12.86 -1.06
C PRO A 59 -15.15 13.41 -2.23
N PHE A 60 -14.88 12.58 -3.24
CA PHE A 60 -14.14 12.95 -4.45
C PHE A 60 -15.07 13.23 -5.64
N ALA A 61 -16.39 13.18 -5.43
CA ALA A 61 -17.37 13.56 -6.44
C ALA A 61 -17.47 15.10 -6.53
N GLY A 62 -17.23 15.66 -7.72
CA GLY A 62 -17.28 17.11 -7.99
C GLY A 62 -16.00 17.65 -8.66
N PRO A 63 -16.00 18.92 -9.11
CA PRO A 63 -14.78 19.56 -9.62
C PRO A 63 -13.71 19.54 -8.52
N SER A 64 -12.52 19.00 -8.85
CA SER A 64 -11.41 18.71 -7.93
C SER A 64 -11.39 19.62 -6.70
N ALA A 65 -11.74 19.07 -5.54
CA ALA A 65 -11.59 19.78 -4.28
C ALA A 65 -10.11 20.23 -4.15
N PRO A 66 -9.84 21.45 -3.66
CA PRO A 66 -8.47 21.87 -3.39
C PRO A 66 -7.80 20.87 -2.46
N ALA A 67 -6.51 20.60 -2.71
CA ALA A 67 -5.70 19.73 -1.88
C ALA A 67 -5.90 20.08 -0.40
N ALA A 68 -6.08 19.06 0.44
CA ALA A 68 -6.27 19.24 1.87
C ALA A 68 -5.16 20.15 2.45
N ASP A 69 -5.56 21.06 3.33
CA ASP A 69 -4.66 22.02 3.97
C ASP A 69 -3.57 21.27 4.77
N PRO A 70 -2.28 21.43 4.44
CA PRO A 70 -1.19 20.68 5.08
C PRO A 70 -0.99 21.00 6.57
N THR A 71 -1.72 21.99 7.12
CA THR A 71 -1.64 22.36 8.54
C THR A 71 -2.59 21.61 9.46
N ALA A 72 -3.45 20.72 8.95
CA ALA A 72 -4.27 19.85 9.78
C ALA A 72 -3.41 18.73 10.39
N SER A 73 -2.58 19.08 11.38
CA SER A 73 -1.82 18.15 12.20
C SER A 73 -2.79 17.30 13.03
N GLY A 74 -3.25 16.19 12.47
CA GLY A 74 -4.11 15.22 13.13
C GLY A 74 -3.34 14.38 14.14
N THR A 75 -3.01 14.95 15.29
CA THR A 75 -2.59 14.20 16.48
C THR A 75 -3.29 14.77 17.71
N HIS A 76 -4.30 14.05 18.23
CA HIS A 76 -4.34 13.56 19.61
C HIS A 76 -5.67 12.84 19.90
N ALA A 77 -5.53 11.55 20.19
CA ALA A 77 -6.38 10.68 21.00
C ALA A 77 -7.83 11.12 21.27
N LEU A 78 -8.79 10.47 20.58
CA LEU A 78 -10.14 10.35 21.12
C LEU A 78 -10.09 9.31 22.24
N GLN A 79 -10.05 9.81 23.47
CA GLN A 79 -10.44 9.07 24.67
C GLN A 79 -11.90 8.60 24.48
N LEU A 80 -12.11 7.28 24.48
CA LEU A 80 -13.43 6.66 24.32
C LEU A 80 -14.23 6.82 25.60
N ASP A 81 -15.31 7.60 25.55
CA ASP A 81 -16.43 7.47 26.47
C ASP A 81 -17.27 6.25 26.06
N LEU A 82 -17.17 5.24 26.89
CA LEU A 82 -17.90 3.98 26.86
C LEU A 82 -19.29 4.20 27.47
N GLU A 83 -20.36 4.09 26.68
CA GLU A 83 -21.60 3.40 27.11
C GLU A 83 -22.69 3.29 26.03
N ALA A 84 -23.24 2.07 25.97
CA ALA A 84 -24.58 1.66 25.54
C ALA A 84 -25.07 1.93 24.10
N SER A 85 -25.17 0.87 23.31
CA SER A 85 -26.46 0.14 23.20
C SER A 85 -26.37 -1.03 22.22
N ALA A 86 -26.70 -2.23 22.71
CA ALA A 86 -26.93 -3.41 21.91
C ALA A 86 -28.43 -3.62 21.71
N SER A 87 -28.87 -3.82 20.47
CA SER A 87 -29.76 -4.93 20.04
C SER A 87 -30.34 -4.66 18.65
N SER A 88 -30.17 -5.62 17.74
CA SER A 88 -31.28 -6.32 17.08
C SER A 88 -30.75 -7.30 16.04
N THR A 89 -31.44 -8.44 15.97
CA THR A 89 -31.16 -9.64 15.19
C THR A 89 -32.01 -9.63 13.92
N SER A 90 -31.50 -10.11 12.78
CA SER A 90 -32.32 -10.88 11.83
C SER A 90 -31.49 -11.71 10.86
N GLN A 91 -32.09 -12.85 10.50
CA GLN A 91 -31.60 -14.02 9.79
C GLN A 91 -31.50 -13.85 8.25
N GLY A 92 -30.62 -14.64 7.63
CA GLY A 92 -31.08 -15.65 6.67
C GLY A 92 -30.73 -15.51 5.17
N ALA A 93 -30.07 -16.58 4.68
CA ALA A 93 -30.13 -17.19 3.35
C ALA A 93 -29.12 -16.79 2.23
N ALA A 94 -28.27 -17.77 1.89
CA ALA A 94 -27.65 -18.01 0.58
C ALA A 94 -28.63 -18.85 -0.32
N PRO A 95 -28.35 -19.21 -1.59
CA PRO A 95 -27.11 -19.11 -2.37
C PRO A 95 -27.32 -18.62 -3.83
N ASP A 96 -26.26 -18.50 -4.64
CA ASP A 96 -26.13 -19.29 -5.89
C ASP A 96 -24.75 -19.11 -6.53
N THR A 97 -24.24 -20.22 -7.06
CA THR A 97 -22.93 -20.42 -7.69
C THR A 97 -23.01 -20.21 -9.19
N THR A 98 -22.20 -19.30 -9.73
CA THR A 98 -21.78 -19.34 -11.14
C THR A 98 -20.33 -18.88 -11.28
N GLU A 99 -19.48 -19.75 -11.83
CA GLU A 99 -18.12 -19.40 -12.25
C GLU A 99 -18.15 -18.47 -13.48
N PRO A 100 -17.12 -17.63 -13.66
CA PRO A 100 -16.54 -17.61 -14.99
C PRO A 100 -15.01 -17.52 -15.05
N THR A 101 -14.54 -18.11 -16.13
CA THR A 101 -13.20 -18.25 -16.67
C THR A 101 -12.58 -16.94 -17.19
N THR A 102 -11.24 -16.97 -17.24
CA THR A 102 -10.31 -16.11 -18.01
C THR A 102 -9.85 -14.81 -17.34
N GLY A 103 -8.80 -14.95 -16.52
CA GLY A 103 -8.14 -13.90 -15.75
C GLY A 103 -7.34 -12.92 -16.59
N GLY A 104 -7.53 -11.64 -16.33
CA GLY A 104 -6.73 -10.53 -16.87
C GLY A 104 -7.52 -9.23 -16.94
N ASN A 105 -8.76 -9.27 -17.45
CA ASN A 105 -9.59 -8.08 -17.71
C ASN A 105 -10.85 -7.96 -16.81
N ALA A 106 -11.15 -9.01 -16.04
CA ALA A 106 -12.35 -9.10 -15.19
C ALA A 106 -12.28 -8.22 -13.92
N LEU A 107 -11.08 -7.99 -13.38
CA LEU A 107 -10.92 -7.26 -12.13
C LEU A 107 -11.31 -5.78 -12.25
N ARG A 108 -11.11 -5.14 -13.41
CA ARG A 108 -11.56 -3.76 -13.63
C ARG A 108 -13.08 -3.64 -13.78
N HIS A 109 -13.77 -4.71 -14.17
CA HIS A 109 -15.23 -4.71 -14.37
C HIS A 109 -16.03 -5.01 -13.10
N ALA A 110 -15.41 -5.64 -12.09
CA ALA A 110 -16.05 -5.97 -10.82
C ALA A 110 -16.21 -4.76 -9.87
N TYR A 111 -15.45 -3.68 -10.10
CA TYR A 111 -15.66 -2.40 -9.42
C TYR A 111 -16.80 -1.68 -10.14
N ALA A 112 -18.00 -1.78 -9.60
CA ALA A 112 -19.13 -1.01 -10.11
C ALA A 112 -18.76 0.48 -10.06
N LYS A 113 -18.86 1.16 -11.22
CA LYS A 113 -18.58 2.58 -11.43
C LYS A 113 -19.59 3.49 -10.73
N ASP A 114 -19.85 3.26 -9.46
CA ASP A 114 -20.63 4.18 -8.66
C ASP A 114 -19.74 5.39 -8.35
N GLN A 115 -19.97 6.47 -9.10
CA GLN A 115 -19.27 7.73 -8.94
C GLN A 115 -19.76 8.51 -7.72
N ASP A 116 -20.93 8.17 -7.19
CA ASP A 116 -21.60 8.94 -6.14
C ASP A 116 -21.28 8.39 -4.74
N THR A 117 -20.86 7.12 -4.64
CA THR A 117 -20.51 6.51 -3.36
C THR A 117 -19.15 5.78 -3.37
N ARG A 118 -18.63 5.52 -2.18
CA ARG A 118 -17.47 4.65 -1.93
C ARG A 118 -17.84 3.65 -0.84
N SER A 119 -17.20 2.49 -0.81
CA SER A 119 -17.23 1.67 0.41
C SER A 119 -16.60 2.46 1.55
N ALA A 120 -17.08 2.30 2.79
CA ALA A 120 -16.55 3.04 3.94
C ALA A 120 -15.05 2.79 4.14
N SER A 121 -14.59 1.59 3.83
CA SER A 121 -13.18 1.19 3.83
C SER A 121 -12.93 0.00 2.90
N THR A 122 -11.66 -0.20 2.57
CA THR A 122 -11.12 -1.45 2.01
C THR A 122 -9.83 -1.77 2.71
N SER A 123 -9.56 -3.05 2.98
CA SER A 123 -8.30 -3.50 3.54
C SER A 123 -7.63 -4.54 2.67
N ILE A 124 -6.30 -4.45 2.58
CA ILE A 124 -5.46 -5.40 1.86
C ILE A 124 -4.35 -5.94 2.75
N LEU A 125 -3.79 -7.08 2.37
CA LEU A 125 -2.42 -7.45 2.71
C LEU A 125 -1.51 -7.13 1.53
N TYR A 126 -0.32 -6.59 1.80
CA TYR A 126 0.69 -6.21 0.81
C TYR A 126 2.06 -6.76 1.21
N LEU A 127 2.74 -7.44 0.28
CA LEU A 127 4.01 -8.13 0.51
C LEU A 127 5.09 -7.67 -0.47
N LEU A 128 6.23 -7.25 0.06
CA LEU A 128 7.49 -7.15 -0.68
C LEU A 128 8.39 -8.35 -0.36
N THR A 129 9.11 -8.83 -1.36
CA THR A 129 10.02 -9.99 -1.29
C THR A 129 11.37 -9.64 -1.91
N PRO A 130 12.43 -10.46 -1.79
CA PRO A 130 13.70 -10.18 -2.44
C PRO A 130 13.60 -10.22 -3.97
N ALA A 131 12.67 -11.03 -4.51
CA ALA A 131 12.40 -11.11 -5.94
C ALA A 131 11.54 -9.94 -6.45
N ASN A 132 10.64 -9.40 -5.61
CA ASN A 132 9.84 -8.22 -5.89
C ASN A 132 9.97 -7.20 -4.74
N PRO A 133 11.13 -6.52 -4.64
CA PRO A 133 11.51 -5.76 -3.45
C PRO A 133 10.98 -4.32 -3.42
N GLN A 134 10.10 -3.95 -4.36
CA GLN A 134 9.76 -2.56 -4.61
C GLN A 134 8.26 -2.39 -4.91
N GLY A 135 7.67 -1.40 -4.24
CA GLY A 135 6.43 -0.74 -4.62
C GLY A 135 6.75 0.62 -5.25
N HIS A 136 6.37 0.80 -6.52
CA HIS A 136 6.61 2.03 -7.27
C HIS A 136 5.80 3.21 -6.71
N PHE A 137 6.26 4.42 -7.01
CA PHE A 137 5.54 5.64 -6.66
C PHE A 137 4.14 5.65 -7.25
N HIS A 138 3.17 5.76 -6.36
CA HIS A 138 1.77 5.93 -6.69
C HIS A 138 1.11 6.81 -5.64
N ARG A 139 -0.08 7.29 -5.97
CA ARG A 139 -0.86 8.19 -5.13
C ARG A 139 -2.32 7.80 -5.16
N ASN A 140 -2.99 8.02 -4.04
CA ASN A 140 -4.44 7.88 -3.92
C ASN A 140 -5.07 9.23 -3.51
N LYS A 141 -6.33 9.47 -3.87
CA LYS A 141 -7.13 10.58 -3.32
C LYS A 141 -7.48 10.36 -1.85
N ALA A 142 -7.75 9.11 -1.47
CA ALA A 142 -8.02 8.72 -0.10
C ALA A 142 -6.72 8.53 0.69
N ARG A 143 -6.81 8.71 2.02
CA ARG A 143 -5.71 8.37 2.92
C ARG A 143 -5.62 6.85 3.11
N ALA A 144 -4.41 6.37 3.38
CA ALA A 144 -4.13 4.97 3.65
C ALA A 144 -3.45 4.81 5.01
N VAL A 145 -4.04 3.98 5.87
CA VAL A 145 -3.46 3.58 7.16
C VAL A 145 -2.74 2.25 6.97
N HIS A 146 -1.48 2.20 7.38
CA HIS A 146 -0.63 1.03 7.26
C HIS A 146 -0.30 0.47 8.63
N SER A 147 -0.36 -0.86 8.76
CA SER A 147 0.07 -1.59 9.94
C SER A 147 1.04 -2.70 9.55
N LEU A 148 2.19 -2.75 10.21
CA LEU A 148 3.17 -3.81 10.05
C LEU A 148 2.57 -5.14 10.54
N VAL A 149 2.65 -6.18 9.70
CA VAL A 149 2.37 -7.56 10.13
C VAL A 149 3.68 -8.22 10.54
N TRP A 150 4.69 -8.21 9.66
CA TRP A 150 6.05 -8.65 9.95
C TRP A 150 7.04 -8.14 8.90
N GLY A 151 8.34 -8.31 9.18
CA GLY A 151 9.40 -7.96 8.24
C GLY A 151 9.85 -6.50 8.36
N ARG A 152 10.56 -6.01 7.34
CA ARG A 152 11.22 -4.70 7.41
C ARG A 152 11.36 -4.02 6.06
N GLY A 153 11.14 -2.71 6.03
CA GLY A 153 11.26 -1.93 4.79
C GLY A 153 11.40 -0.45 5.01
N ARG A 154 11.46 0.29 3.90
CA ARG A 154 11.44 1.74 3.89
C ARG A 154 10.29 2.23 3.03
N TYR A 155 9.59 3.23 3.54
CA TYR A 155 8.66 4.04 2.76
C TYR A 155 9.30 5.40 2.46
N VAL A 156 9.04 5.90 1.26
CA VAL A 156 9.37 7.24 0.80
C VAL A 156 8.05 7.92 0.42
N VAL A 157 7.77 9.05 1.04
CA VAL A 157 6.55 9.83 0.84
C VAL A 157 6.93 11.20 0.31
N VAL A 158 6.35 11.61 -0.81
CA VAL A 158 6.51 12.95 -1.39
C VAL A 158 5.20 13.70 -1.25
N HIS A 159 5.23 14.76 -0.43
CA HIS A 159 4.09 15.62 -0.14
C HIS A 159 3.80 16.55 -1.34
N PRO A 160 2.57 17.10 -1.48
CA PRO A 160 2.21 18.02 -2.58
C PRO A 160 3.14 19.24 -2.75
N GLY A 161 3.84 19.65 -1.67
CA GLY A 161 4.84 20.73 -1.70
C GLY A 161 6.25 20.31 -2.14
N GLY A 162 6.46 19.04 -2.49
CA GLY A 162 7.76 18.48 -2.87
C GLY A 162 8.64 18.06 -1.68
N GLU A 163 8.16 18.23 -0.44
CA GLU A 163 8.83 17.70 0.75
C GLU A 163 8.87 16.18 0.70
N VAL A 164 10.03 15.60 1.00
CA VAL A 164 10.24 14.14 1.02
C VAL A 164 10.41 13.67 2.45
N GLU A 165 9.48 12.84 2.93
CA GLU A 165 9.60 12.10 4.18
C GLU A 165 10.07 10.67 3.89
N THR A 166 10.96 10.13 4.72
CA THR A 166 11.32 8.71 4.69
C THR A 166 11.14 8.10 6.06
N LEU A 167 10.52 6.92 6.12
CA LEU A 167 10.30 6.19 7.35
C LEU A 167 10.71 4.73 7.19
N VAL A 168 11.35 4.18 8.23
CA VAL A 168 11.66 2.75 8.31
C VAL A 168 10.52 2.07 9.04
N VAL A 169 10.02 0.97 8.45
CA VAL A 169 8.97 0.14 9.04
C VAL A 169 9.58 -1.16 9.50
N GLY A 170 9.26 -1.55 10.72
CA GLY A 170 9.89 -2.68 11.40
C GLY A 170 9.56 -2.68 12.89
N ARG A 171 10.08 -3.66 13.61
CA ARG A 171 9.73 -3.93 15.01
C ARG A 171 10.59 -3.19 16.03
N ASP A 172 11.70 -2.56 15.63
CA ASP A 172 12.53 -1.79 16.56
C ASP A 172 11.95 -0.39 16.81
N VAL A 173 10.80 -0.37 17.51
CA VAL A 173 10.09 0.87 17.84
C VAL A 173 10.94 1.77 18.75
N SER A 174 11.71 1.19 19.68
CA SER A 174 12.66 1.93 20.51
C SER A 174 13.76 2.60 19.70
N GLY A 175 14.17 2.00 18.57
CA GLY A 175 15.12 2.55 17.61
C GLY A 175 14.51 3.50 16.58
N GLY A 176 13.20 3.79 16.66
CA GLY A 176 12.50 4.73 15.79
C GLY A 176 11.82 4.12 14.56
N GLU A 177 11.77 2.78 14.45
CA GLU A 177 10.98 2.12 13.41
C GLU A 177 9.48 2.25 13.68
N ARG A 178 8.67 2.32 12.62
CA ARG A 178 7.21 2.45 12.72
C ARG A 178 6.53 1.09 12.48
N VAL A 179 5.63 0.72 13.39
CA VAL A 179 4.71 -0.42 13.21
C VAL A 179 3.34 0.01 12.67
N GLN A 180 3.02 1.31 12.73
CA GLN A 180 1.82 1.89 12.14
C GLN A 180 2.15 3.29 11.62
N TRP A 181 1.65 3.64 10.44
CA TRP A 181 1.81 4.97 9.87
C TRP A 181 0.64 5.27 8.94
N VAL A 182 0.48 6.54 8.57
CA VAL A 182 -0.53 6.98 7.62
C VAL A 182 0.14 7.72 6.49
N VAL A 183 -0.31 7.45 5.26
CA VAL A 183 -0.04 8.31 4.12
C VAL A 183 -1.32 9.04 3.76
N GLU A 184 -1.32 10.37 3.86
CA GLU A 184 -2.46 11.19 3.51
C GLU A 184 -2.73 11.17 2.00
N GLY A 185 -3.99 11.32 1.63
CA GLY A 185 -4.40 11.47 0.23
C GLY A 185 -3.69 12.66 -0.41
N GLY A 186 -3.33 12.55 -1.69
CA GLY A 186 -2.54 13.59 -2.36
C GLY A 186 -1.02 13.40 -2.30
N CYS A 187 -0.51 12.52 -1.44
CA CYS A 187 0.92 12.20 -1.37
C CYS A 187 1.32 11.08 -2.33
N TRP A 188 2.51 11.17 -2.92
CA TRP A 188 3.13 10.03 -3.60
C TRP A 188 3.80 9.13 -2.57
N LYS A 189 3.54 7.83 -2.58
CA LYS A 189 4.23 6.84 -1.75
C LYS A 189 4.91 5.79 -2.61
N GLY A 190 6.15 5.46 -2.25
CA GLY A 190 6.91 4.34 -2.76
C GLY A 190 7.51 3.56 -1.60
N SER A 191 7.78 2.28 -1.79
CA SER A 191 8.33 1.43 -0.74
C SER A 191 9.35 0.46 -1.28
N PHE A 192 10.31 0.07 -0.44
CA PHE A 192 11.24 -0.98 -0.80
C PHE A 192 11.71 -1.79 0.41
N LEU A 193 12.05 -3.04 0.15
CA LEU A 193 12.47 -4.02 1.13
C LEU A 193 13.84 -3.63 1.71
N LEU A 194 13.96 -3.72 3.04
CA LEU A 194 15.25 -3.63 3.74
C LEU A 194 15.66 -5.02 4.24
N PRO A 195 16.98 -5.28 4.39
CA PRO A 195 17.43 -6.48 5.07
C PRO A 195 16.82 -6.59 6.48
N SER A 196 16.40 -7.80 6.85
CA SER A 196 15.99 -8.10 8.23
C SER A 196 17.19 -7.89 9.15
N SER A 197 16.97 -7.21 10.27
CA SER A 197 17.95 -7.06 11.35
C SER A 197 17.86 -8.19 12.40
N GLY A 198 16.89 -9.11 12.26
CA GLY A 198 16.61 -10.17 13.23
C GLY A 198 16.79 -11.58 12.68
N SER A 199 17.30 -12.48 13.52
CA SER A 199 17.59 -13.89 13.26
C SER A 199 16.40 -14.83 13.45
N GLY A 200 15.17 -14.34 13.25
CA GLY A 200 13.95 -15.13 13.43
C GLY A 200 13.64 -15.97 12.20
N GLU A 201 13.62 -17.29 12.36
CA GLU A 201 13.17 -18.22 11.31
C GLU A 201 11.76 -17.82 10.82
N GLY A 202 11.63 -17.52 9.53
CA GLY A 202 10.36 -17.16 8.89
C GLY A 202 10.14 -15.66 8.60
N GLU A 203 10.94 -14.76 9.19
CA GLU A 203 10.87 -13.31 8.93
C GLU A 203 11.99 -12.81 8.00
N GLU A 204 12.89 -13.70 7.60
CA GLU A 204 14.01 -13.36 6.74
C GLU A 204 13.54 -13.01 5.33
N GLY A 205 13.81 -11.77 4.95
CA GLY A 205 13.79 -11.32 3.55
C GLY A 205 12.47 -10.81 3.03
N GLY A 206 11.46 -10.51 3.85
CA GLY A 206 10.20 -9.93 3.37
C GLY A 206 9.70 -8.75 4.19
N LEU A 207 8.64 -8.11 3.69
CA LEU A 207 7.86 -7.09 4.39
C LEU A 207 6.38 -7.33 4.11
N LEU A 208 5.62 -7.76 5.12
CA LEU A 208 4.17 -7.89 5.04
C LEU A 208 3.50 -6.78 5.85
N VAL A 209 2.59 -6.06 5.19
CA VAL A 209 1.85 -4.92 5.73
C VAL A 209 0.36 -5.13 5.48
N SER A 210 -0.48 -4.72 6.42
CA SER A 210 -1.90 -4.49 6.18
C SER A 210 -2.11 -3.02 5.87
N GLU A 211 -2.86 -2.72 4.81
CA GLU A 211 -3.23 -1.35 4.43
C GLU A 211 -4.75 -1.22 4.41
N THR A 212 -5.28 -0.21 5.08
CA THR A 212 -6.70 0.16 5.05
C THR A 212 -6.85 1.54 4.44
N VAL A 213 -7.65 1.65 3.39
CA VAL A 213 -7.94 2.91 2.68
C VAL A 213 -9.33 3.40 3.06
N VAL A 214 -9.44 4.68 3.42
CA VAL A 214 -10.69 5.31 3.85
C VAL A 214 -10.87 6.67 3.17
N PRO A 215 -11.95 6.89 2.38
CA PRO A 215 -12.92 5.89 1.89
C PRO A 215 -12.26 4.74 1.12
N GLY A 216 -12.98 3.63 0.96
CA GLY A 216 -12.49 2.42 0.31
C GLY A 216 -11.91 2.66 -1.09
N PHE A 217 -10.86 1.89 -1.41
CA PHE A 217 -10.10 1.97 -2.65
C PHE A 217 -10.98 1.73 -3.88
N GLU A 218 -10.80 2.61 -4.86
CA GLU A 218 -11.27 2.49 -6.23
C GLU A 218 -10.12 2.84 -7.18
N TYR A 219 -10.00 2.13 -8.32
CA TYR A 219 -8.90 2.34 -9.27
C TYR A 219 -8.88 3.75 -9.88
N GLU A 220 -10.01 4.44 -9.92
CA GLU A 220 -10.14 5.80 -10.46
C GLU A 220 -9.52 6.86 -9.55
N ASP A 221 -9.30 6.52 -8.28
CA ASP A 221 -8.67 7.40 -7.30
C ASP A 221 -7.16 7.18 -7.21
N HIS A 222 -6.64 6.19 -7.94
CA HIS A 222 -5.24 5.76 -7.94
C HIS A 222 -4.51 6.22 -9.21
N GLU A 223 -3.32 6.80 -9.06
CA GLU A 223 -2.42 7.13 -10.17
C GLU A 223 -0.96 6.74 -9.88
N PHE A 224 -0.20 6.45 -10.94
CA PHE A 224 1.24 6.22 -10.87
C PHE A 224 2.03 7.50 -11.18
N LEU A 225 3.22 7.61 -10.58
CA LEU A 225 4.19 8.60 -11.00
C LEU A 225 4.94 8.04 -12.21
N ASP A 226 4.72 8.64 -13.37
CA ASP A 226 5.42 8.32 -14.61
C ASP A 226 6.71 9.15 -14.77
N LYS A 227 7.53 8.76 -15.75
CA LYS A 227 8.81 9.43 -16.05
C LYS A 227 8.62 10.89 -16.51
N GLU A 228 7.51 11.22 -17.14
CA GLU A 228 7.27 12.59 -17.65
C GLU A 228 7.02 13.56 -16.49
N ARG A 229 6.33 13.11 -15.44
CA ARG A 229 6.02 13.91 -14.24
C ARG A 229 7.09 13.83 -13.16
N ALA A 230 7.95 12.81 -13.20
CA ALA A 230 8.96 12.55 -12.17
C ALA A 230 9.83 13.77 -11.86
N GLY A 231 10.37 14.45 -12.87
CA GLY A 231 11.23 15.63 -12.66
C GLY A 231 10.52 16.79 -11.95
N GLY A 232 9.22 17.00 -12.22
CA GLY A 232 8.42 18.02 -11.56
C GLY A 232 8.08 17.69 -10.10
N VAL A 233 7.87 16.39 -9.79
CA VAL A 233 7.50 15.92 -8.46
C VAL A 233 8.72 15.72 -7.56
N LEU A 234 9.79 15.14 -8.08
CA LEU A 234 10.99 14.77 -7.32
C LEU A 234 12.05 15.89 -7.33
N GLY A 235 12.01 16.78 -8.33
CA GLY A 235 12.97 17.87 -8.47
C GLY A 235 14.42 17.38 -8.41
N VAL A 236 15.22 18.02 -7.54
CA VAL A 236 16.64 17.66 -7.35
C VAL A 236 16.85 16.24 -6.80
N ARG A 237 15.80 15.59 -6.27
CA ARG A 237 15.86 14.22 -5.73
C ARG A 237 15.62 13.15 -6.79
N GLU A 238 15.31 13.50 -8.04
CA GLU A 238 15.03 12.53 -9.10
C GLU A 238 16.19 11.54 -9.30
N GLY A 239 17.45 12.00 -9.27
CA GLY A 239 18.61 11.09 -9.39
C GLY A 239 18.76 10.09 -8.24
N GLU A 240 18.18 10.39 -7.08
CA GLU A 240 18.20 9.53 -5.90
C GLU A 240 17.00 8.58 -5.87
N LEU A 241 15.80 9.09 -6.19
CA LEU A 241 14.52 8.42 -6.02
C LEU A 241 13.92 7.86 -7.31
N GLY A 242 14.52 8.16 -8.46
CA GLY A 242 14.02 7.77 -9.79
C GLY A 242 13.85 6.26 -9.98
N PHE A 243 14.54 5.43 -9.19
CA PHE A 243 14.36 3.98 -9.23
C PHE A 243 12.97 3.53 -8.77
N LEU A 244 12.26 4.34 -7.97
CA LEU A 244 10.87 4.09 -7.55
C LEU A 244 9.84 4.54 -8.59
N VAL A 245 10.24 5.29 -9.63
CA VAL A 245 9.34 5.74 -10.69
C VAL A 245 9.03 4.56 -11.60
N ARG A 246 7.75 4.38 -11.95
CA ARG A 246 7.31 3.26 -12.78
C ARG A 246 7.85 3.42 -14.20
N GLU A 247 8.42 2.35 -14.77
CA GLU A 247 8.70 2.31 -16.21
C GLU A 247 7.39 2.13 -16.98
N GLY A 248 7.18 2.99 -17.99
CA GLY A 248 5.97 3.02 -18.82
C GLY A 248 5.75 1.75 -19.63
#